data_AF-A0A7X6YQB1-F1
#
_entry.id   AF-A0A7X6YQB1-F1
#
_cell.length_a   1.000
_cell.length_b   1.000
_cell.length_c   1.000
_cell.angle_alpha   90.00
_cell.angle_beta   90.00
_cell.angle_gamma   90.00
#
_symmetry.space_group_name_H-M   'P 1'
#
loop_
_entity.id
_entity.type
_entity.pdbx_description
1 polymer ?
#
loop_
_entity_poly.entity_id
_entity_poly.type
_entity_poly.pdbx_seq_one_letter_code
_entity_poly.pdbx_strand_id
1 'polypeptide(L)'
;MKDKDFIKVLTGVRRCGKSTILQAFVEELIRQGISSDQVQVYNFEDLDNAYLQDYQALHKQISDKLVAGKMNYVFLDEIQMVDQFEKALNSLFLKDNLDLYITGSNAYMLSGEL
;
A
#
# COMPACT_ATOMS: atom_id res chain seq x y z
N MET A 1 -12.79 -3.42 9.03
CA MET A 1 -11.95 -4.22 8.09
C MET A 1 -10.46 -3.92 8.24
N LYS A 2 -10.07 -2.83 8.92
CA LYS A 2 -8.70 -2.56 9.37
C LYS A 2 -8.19 -3.54 10.42
N ASP A 3 -6.88 -3.63 10.56
CA ASP A 3 -6.16 -4.43 11.58
C ASP A 3 -6.31 -5.95 11.39
N LYS A 4 -6.42 -6.40 10.14
CA LYS A 4 -6.52 -7.83 9.78
C LYS A 4 -5.23 -8.37 9.15
N ASP A 5 -4.93 -9.63 9.40
CA ASP A 5 -3.70 -10.34 8.97
C ASP A 5 -3.69 -10.72 7.47
N PHE A 6 -4.19 -9.87 6.57
CA PHE A 6 -4.09 -10.11 5.13
C PHE A 6 -3.94 -8.80 4.36
N ILE A 7 -3.31 -8.86 3.19
CA ILE A 7 -3.17 -7.71 2.30
C ILE A 7 -4.53 -7.42 1.63
N LYS A 8 -5.00 -6.18 1.72
CA LYS A 8 -6.28 -5.76 1.13
C LYS A 8 -6.02 -5.31 -0.30
N VAL A 9 -6.59 -6.02 -1.27
CA VAL A 9 -6.31 -5.75 -2.68
C VAL A 9 -7.56 -5.30 -3.42
N LEU A 10 -7.45 -4.18 -4.13
CA LEU A 10 -8.47 -3.66 -5.02
C LEU A 10 -7.98 -3.73 -6.48
N THR A 11 -8.50 -4.70 -7.24
CA THR A 11 -8.18 -4.84 -8.67
C THR A 11 -9.29 -4.27 -9.54
N GLY A 12 -8.92 -3.81 -10.75
CA GLY A 12 -9.90 -3.32 -11.73
C GLY A 12 -9.28 -2.47 -12.82
N VAL A 13 -9.97 -2.34 -13.96
CA VAL A 13 -9.47 -1.62 -15.14
C VAL A 13 -9.01 -0.20 -14.80
N ARG A 14 -8.02 0.31 -15.55
CA ARG A 14 -7.57 1.70 -15.38
C ARG A 14 -8.76 2.67 -15.49
N ARG A 15 -8.73 3.73 -14.66
CA ARG A 15 -9.76 4.78 -14.57
C ARG A 15 -11.14 4.33 -14.08
N CYS A 16 -11.25 3.21 -13.36
CA CYS A 16 -12.51 2.81 -12.71
C CYS A 16 -12.73 3.40 -11.30
N GLY A 17 -11.85 4.30 -10.83
CA GLY A 17 -12.01 5.00 -9.54
C GLY A 17 -11.37 4.32 -8.32
N LYS A 18 -10.45 3.36 -8.51
CA LYS A 18 -9.75 2.66 -7.41
C LYS A 18 -9.03 3.62 -6.46
N SER A 19 -8.25 4.55 -7.02
CA SER A 19 -7.52 5.56 -6.26
C SER A 19 -8.46 6.44 -5.44
N THR A 20 -9.63 6.79 -6.00
CA THR A 20 -10.68 7.52 -5.27
C THR A 20 -11.22 6.74 -4.07
N ILE A 21 -11.41 5.43 -4.22
CA ILE A 21 -11.83 4.56 -3.11
C ILE A 21 -10.76 4.50 -2.02
N LEU A 22 -9.49 4.32 -2.39
CA LEU A 22 -8.39 4.34 -1.41
C LEU A 22 -8.32 5.68 -0.67
N GLN A 23 -8.43 6.79 -1.40
CA GLN A 23 -8.38 8.13 -0.81
C GLN A 23 -9.55 8.38 0.14
N ALA A 24 -10.77 7.97 -0.23
CA ALA A 24 -11.92 8.04 0.67
C ALA A 24 -11.72 7.21 1.93
N PHE A 25 -11.03 6.07 1.83
CA PHE A 25 -10.72 5.24 2.99
C PHE A 25 -9.61 5.84 3.86
N VAL A 26 -8.60 6.47 3.28
CA VAL A 26 -7.61 7.27 4.02
C VAL A 26 -8.30 8.37 4.83
N GLU A 27 -9.18 9.14 4.20
CA GLU A 27 -9.94 10.19 4.89
C GLU A 27 -10.76 9.63 6.06
N GLU A 28 -11.35 8.44 5.88
CA GLU A 28 -12.10 7.78 6.92
C GLU A 28 -11.22 7.33 8.10
N LEU A 29 -10.01 6.83 7.84
CA LEU A 29 -9.05 6.52 8.90
C LEU A 29 -8.69 7.76 9.72
N ILE A 30 -8.44 8.89 9.05
CA ILE A 30 -8.16 10.16 9.72
C ILE A 30 -9.36 10.63 10.55
N ARG A 31 -10.59 10.53 10.01
CA ARG A 31 -11.83 10.84 10.75
C ARG A 31 -12.01 9.99 12.01
N GLN A 32 -11.51 8.76 12.01
CA GLN A 32 -11.53 7.85 13.16
C GLN A 32 -10.41 8.11 14.18
N GLY A 33 -9.61 9.17 14.00
CA GLY A 33 -8.56 9.57 14.94
C GLY A 33 -7.20 8.90 14.68
N ILE A 34 -7.02 8.23 13.54
CA ILE A 34 -5.68 7.81 13.10
C ILE A 34 -4.93 9.06 12.67
N SER A 35 -3.71 9.23 13.19
CA SER A 35 -2.89 10.39 12.84
C SER A 35 -2.28 10.23 11.44
N SER A 36 -2.07 11.33 10.74
CA SER A 36 -1.55 11.32 9.37
C SER A 36 -0.14 10.75 9.25
N ASP A 37 0.65 10.78 10.33
CA ASP A 37 1.98 10.14 10.41
C ASP A 37 1.91 8.61 10.37
N GLN A 38 0.76 8.02 10.75
CA GLN A 38 0.51 6.58 10.67
C GLN A 38 0.03 6.16 9.27
N VAL A 39 -0.19 7.09 8.35
CA VAL A 39 -0.73 6.80 7.01
C VAL A 39 0.29 7.16 5.95
N GLN A 40 0.63 6.20 5.10
CA GLN A 40 1.51 6.40 3.96
C GLN A 40 0.76 6.05 2.67
N VAL A 41 0.82 6.92 1.67
CA VAL A 41 0.16 6.72 0.37
C VAL A 41 1.17 6.94 -0.74
N TYR A 42 1.30 5.96 -1.64
CA TYR A 42 2.20 6.00 -2.78
C TYR A 42 1.41 5.67 -4.05
N ASN A 43 1.51 6.54 -5.06
CA ASN A 43 0.99 6.29 -6.40
C ASN A 43 2.15 6.16 -7.37
N PHE A 44 2.31 4.98 -7.97
CA PHE A 44 3.44 4.69 -8.84
C PHE A 44 3.26 5.15 -10.30
N GLU A 45 2.11 5.71 -10.66
CA GLU A 45 1.97 6.49 -11.91
C GLU A 45 2.51 7.92 -11.76
N ASP A 46 2.67 8.40 -10.53
CA ASP A 46 3.30 9.69 -10.24
C ASP A 46 4.82 9.60 -10.43
N LEU A 47 5.37 10.48 -11.26
CA LEU A 47 6.81 10.55 -11.53
C LEU A 47 7.62 10.89 -10.28
N ASP A 48 7.02 11.61 -9.32
CA ASP A 48 7.67 11.89 -8.05
C ASP A 48 7.95 10.60 -7.26
N ASN A 49 7.23 9.50 -7.54
CA ASN A 49 7.47 8.18 -6.94
C ASN A 49 8.24 7.22 -7.84
N ALA A 50 8.76 7.66 -9.00
CA ALA A 50 9.46 6.76 -9.94
C ALA A 50 10.67 6.07 -9.30
N TYR A 51 11.37 6.73 -8.36
CA TYR A 51 12.49 6.14 -7.62
C TYR A 51 12.07 5.03 -6.64
N LEU A 52 10.77 4.89 -6.37
CA LEU A 52 10.19 3.83 -5.54
C LEU A 52 9.68 2.65 -6.37
N GLN A 53 9.85 2.65 -7.70
CA GLN A 53 9.56 1.49 -8.56
C GLN A 53 10.60 0.36 -8.46
N ASP A 54 11.50 0.45 -7.49
CA ASP A 54 12.40 -0.62 -7.04
C ASP A 54 11.92 -1.14 -5.67
N TYR A 55 11.74 -2.46 -5.52
CA TYR A 55 11.19 -3.04 -4.29
C TYR A 55 12.05 -2.76 -3.04
N GLN A 56 13.38 -2.62 -3.17
CA GLN A 56 14.26 -2.35 -2.03
C GLN A 56 14.08 -0.89 -1.58
N ALA A 57 14.05 0.04 -2.53
CA ALA A 57 13.77 1.45 -2.28
C ALA A 57 12.39 1.64 -1.64
N LEU A 58 11.35 0.97 -2.18
CA LEU A 58 10.00 1.00 -1.62
C LEU A 58 9.96 0.46 -0.18
N HIS A 59 10.51 -0.73 0.04
CA HIS A 59 10.54 -1.36 1.36
C HIS A 59 11.25 -0.47 2.39
N LYS A 60 12.41 0.11 2.02
CA LYS A 60 13.16 1.01 2.87
C LYS A 60 12.36 2.28 3.19
N GLN A 61 11.80 2.92 2.17
CA GLN A 61 11.01 4.14 2.32
C GLN A 61 9.83 3.95 3.29
N ILE A 62 9.10 2.83 3.16
CA ILE A 62 7.97 2.52 4.04
C ILE A 62 8.46 2.25 5.47
N SER A 63 9.49 1.41 5.60
CA SER A 63 10.01 0.98 6.91
C SER A 63 10.56 2.15 7.73
N ASP A 64 11.24 3.10 7.09
CA ASP A 64 11.85 4.27 7.75
C ASP A 64 10.80 5.23 8.33
N LYS A 65 9.56 5.16 7.84
CA LYS A 65 8.46 6.04 8.23
C LYS A 65 7.43 5.38 9.14
N LEU A 66 7.68 4.15 9.61
CA LEU A 66 6.76 3.47 10.52
C LEU A 66 6.77 4.13 11.90
N VAL A 67 5.58 4.39 12.43
CA VAL A 67 5.38 4.87 13.79
C VAL A 67 5.41 3.68 14.74
N ALA A 68 6.41 3.66 15.62
CA ALA A 68 6.57 2.61 16.62
C ALA A 68 5.41 2.59 17.63
N GLY A 69 5.00 1.39 18.05
CA GLY A 69 3.93 1.20 19.04
C GLY A 69 2.52 1.56 18.56
N LYS A 70 2.36 1.89 17.26
CA LYS A 70 1.07 2.16 16.63
C LYS A 70 0.89 1.31 15.38
N MET A 71 -0.36 1.08 15.01
CA MET A 71 -0.68 0.52 13.69
C MET A 71 -0.39 1.56 12.60
N ASN A 72 0.24 1.11 11.52
CA ASN A 72 0.57 1.90 10.35
C ASN A 72 -0.24 1.42 9.15
N TYR A 73 -0.76 2.34 8.36
CA TYR A 73 -1.62 2.06 7.21
C TYR A 73 -0.90 2.49 5.94
N VAL A 74 -0.60 1.54 5.07
CA VAL A 74 0.19 1.78 3.87
C VAL A 74 -0.65 1.47 2.64
N PHE A 75 -0.76 2.46 1.76
CA PHE A 75 -1.55 2.45 0.55
C PHE A 75 -0.66 2.52 -0.67
N LEU A 76 -0.73 1.50 -1.53
CA LEU A 76 0.12 1.34 -2.70
C LEU A 76 -0.74 1.26 -3.96
N ASP A 77 -0.78 2.34 -4.73
CA ASP A 77 -1.60 2.45 -5.93
C ASP A 77 -0.81 2.07 -7.19
N GLU A 78 -1.38 1.18 -8.02
CA GLU A 78 -0.76 0.59 -9.22
C GLU A 78 0.58 -0.13 -8.90
N ILE A 79 0.54 -1.03 -7.90
CA ILE A 79 1.70 -1.75 -7.35
C ILE A 79 2.51 -2.54 -8.38
N GLN A 80 1.88 -2.98 -9.48
CA GLN A 80 2.59 -3.68 -10.57
C GLN A 80 3.62 -2.82 -11.31
N MET A 81 3.65 -1.51 -11.07
CA MET A 81 4.69 -0.63 -11.58
C MET A 81 6.03 -0.81 -10.85
N VAL A 82 6.02 -1.42 -9.66
CA VAL A 82 7.22 -1.67 -8.85
C VAL A 82 7.80 -3.02 -9.25
N ASP A 83 9.07 -3.05 -9.65
CA ASP A 83 9.75 -4.31 -9.99
C ASP A 83 9.88 -5.19 -8.75
N GLN A 84 9.51 -6.47 -8.88
CA GLN A 84 9.55 -7.47 -7.79
C GLN A 84 8.78 -7.04 -6.53
N PHE A 85 7.66 -6.34 -6.70
CA PHE A 85 6.84 -5.81 -5.61
C PHE A 85 6.45 -6.87 -4.57
N GLU A 86 6.26 -8.13 -4.98
CA GLU A 86 5.89 -9.24 -4.09
C GLU A 86 6.93 -9.42 -2.97
N LYS A 87 8.22 -9.20 -3.24
CA LYS A 87 9.28 -9.26 -2.22
C LYS A 87 9.12 -8.17 -1.17
N ALA A 88 8.78 -6.95 -1.58
CA ALA A 88 8.51 -5.86 -0.65
C ALA A 88 7.24 -6.14 0.17
N LEU A 89 6.15 -6.57 -0.49
CA LEU A 89 4.89 -6.89 0.18
C LEU A 89 5.08 -8.01 1.22
N ASN A 90 5.73 -9.11 0.86
CA ASN A 90 5.98 -10.22 1.78
C ASN A 90 6.79 -9.79 3.00
N SER A 91 7.84 -8.98 2.81
CA SER A 91 8.64 -8.46 3.92
C SER A 91 7.87 -7.48 4.81
N LEU A 92 7.06 -6.59 4.21
CA LEU A 92 6.24 -5.63 4.95
C LEU A 92 5.09 -6.32 5.71
N PHE A 93 4.52 -7.37 5.14
CA PHE A 93 3.44 -8.15 5.73
C PHE A 93 3.86 -8.89 7.01
N LEU A 94 5.15 -9.20 7.18
CA LEU A 94 5.69 -9.76 8.43
C LEU A 94 5.73 -8.76 9.60
N LYS A 95 5.36 -7.49 9.38
CA LYS A 95 5.36 -6.47 10.43
C LYS A 95 4.00 -6.42 11.11
N ASP A 96 3.95 -6.82 12.39
CA ASP A 96 2.71 -6.86 13.20
C ASP A 96 1.98 -5.52 13.32
N ASN A 97 2.67 -4.39 13.09
CA ASN A 97 2.14 -3.05 13.23
C ASN A 97 1.91 -2.34 11.89
N LEU A 98 1.66 -3.11 10.82
CA LEU A 98 1.49 -2.60 9.47
C LEU A 98 0.29 -3.26 8.76
N ASP A 99 -0.62 -2.45 8.24
CA ASP A 99 -1.79 -2.84 7.46
C ASP A 99 -1.64 -2.36 5.99
N LEU A 100 -1.62 -3.31 5.05
CA LEU A 100 -1.35 -3.07 3.63
C LEU A 100 -2.63 -3.02 2.79
N TYR A 101 -2.74 -1.96 1.99
CA TYR A 101 -3.79 -1.73 1.00
C TYR A 101 -3.13 -1.51 -0.35
N ILE A 102 -3.45 -2.33 -1.35
CA ILE A 102 -2.85 -2.23 -2.67
C ILE A 102 -3.92 -2.16 -3.75
N THR A 103 -3.62 -1.48 -4.86
CA THR A 103 -4.40 -1.57 -6.08
C THR A 103 -3.54 -1.97 -7.26
N GLY A 104 -4.20 -2.42 -8.32
CA GLY A 104 -3.59 -2.42 -9.64
C GLY A 104 -4.56 -2.82 -10.73
N SER A 105 -4.15 -2.54 -11.97
CA SER A 105 -5.01 -2.69 -13.13
C SER A 105 -4.98 -4.08 -13.78
N ASN A 106 -4.09 -4.97 -13.34
CA ASN A 106 -4.01 -6.34 -13.82
C ASN A 106 -4.70 -7.31 -12.85
N ALA A 107 -5.72 -8.04 -13.32
CA ALA A 107 -6.40 -9.07 -12.53
C ALA A 107 -5.48 -10.25 -12.15
N TYR A 108 -4.33 -10.38 -12.81
CA TYR A 108 -3.34 -11.43 -12.57
C TYR A 108 -2.36 -11.13 -11.43
N MET A 109 -2.42 -9.95 -10.79
CA MET A 109 -1.45 -9.52 -9.78
C MET A 109 -1.35 -10.42 -8.53
N LEU A 110 -2.28 -11.34 -8.31
CA LEU A 110 -2.35 -12.19 -7.11
C LEU A 110 -2.54 -13.67 -7.44
N SER A 111 -2.32 -14.08 -8.70
CA SER A 111 -2.50 -15.49 -9.08
C SER A 111 -1.31 -16.38 -8.69
N GLY A 112 -0.28 -15.83 -8.05
CA GLY A 112 0.78 -16.57 -7.38
C GLY A 112 0.58 -16.42 -5.87
N GLU A 113 0.52 -17.55 -5.18
CA GLU A 113 0.18 -17.69 -3.75
C GLU A 113 0.75 -16.58 -2.85
N LEU A 114 -0.14 -15.96 -2.08
CA LEU A 114 0.15 -15.36 -0.78
C LEU A 114 -0.12 -16.42 0.30
#